data_AF-A0A5J5PXX9-F1
#
_entry.id   AF-A0A5J5PXX9-F1
#
_cell.length_a   1.000
_cell.length_b   1.000
_cell.length_c   1.000
_cell.angle_alpha   90.00
_cell.angle_beta   90.00
_cell.angle_gamma   90.00
#
_symmetry.space_group_name_H-M   'P 1'
#
loop_
_entity.id
_entity.type
_entity.pdbx_description
1 polymer ?
#
loop_
_entity_poly.entity_id
_entity_poly.type
_entity_poly.pdbx_seq_one_letter_code
_entity_poly.pdbx_strand_id
1 'polypeptide(L)'
;MASSSSSSSTLIKYHVFLSFRGEDTRLNFTTHLLQALKDEGLDVFFDEEKLERGDQLSQALSRAIAVSNISIIVLSADYASSKSCLVELSGIMDRYSVGQQIVLPIFYHVNPSDVENTNGSFKKSFDEHETRRSVDEVKQWKTAFAEVGKLEGWHIDGSIWDSGGHFKTSFEEHESEQPADRVEQWKTALEEVGKLKGWHIEGGKFDRPEAAYIKDVVEYVIKKLTNIGFESASEELVGIEYQKNAILKLIKQKDRRVIGLWGMGGQGKTTLAEAVYKKFSSEFESHPFLQNVKEEIKKKGKESLRNEFLSKLLESNVDVGTPSIGSTLTQERLNKKKVLVVLDDVDDSDQIDYMGVKHFGYGSKTIITSRDRKVLKSGGADTIHEVKGLNENDSLQLFFYLCV
;
A
#
# COMPACT_ATOMS: atom_id res chain seq x y z
N MET A 1 -16.99 -1.99 -50.03
CA MET A 1 -16.13 -1.42 -48.97
C MET A 1 -16.33 -2.28 -47.74
N ALA A 2 -15.34 -3.12 -47.39
CA ALA A 2 -15.40 -3.94 -46.19
C ALA A 2 -14.98 -3.07 -45.00
N SER A 3 -15.90 -2.87 -44.07
CA SER A 3 -15.64 -2.20 -42.80
C SER A 3 -14.77 -3.10 -41.93
N SER A 4 -13.52 -2.70 -41.72
CA SER A 4 -12.62 -3.30 -40.76
C SER A 4 -13.15 -3.04 -39.35
N SER A 5 -13.63 -4.08 -38.68
CA SER A 5 -13.90 -4.07 -37.25
C SER A 5 -12.55 -4.04 -36.52
N SER A 6 -12.15 -2.89 -35.99
CA SER A 6 -11.04 -2.81 -35.04
C SER A 6 -11.48 -3.46 -33.73
N SER A 7 -11.01 -4.68 -33.49
CA SER A 7 -11.11 -5.31 -32.17
C SER A 7 -10.32 -4.45 -31.19
N SER A 8 -11.02 -3.67 -30.36
CA SER A 8 -10.42 -3.05 -29.18
C SER A 8 -10.03 -4.18 -28.24
N SER A 9 -8.79 -4.67 -28.34
CA SER A 9 -8.24 -5.56 -27.34
C SER A 9 -8.15 -4.77 -26.05
N THR A 10 -9.04 -5.05 -25.10
CA THR A 10 -8.90 -4.60 -23.71
C THR A 10 -7.47 -4.94 -23.27
N LEU A 11 -6.63 -3.92 -23.11
CA LEU A 11 -5.26 -4.09 -22.63
C LEU A 11 -5.34 -4.79 -21.28
N ILE A 12 -4.83 -6.02 -21.20
CA ILE A 12 -4.69 -6.73 -19.92
C ILE A 12 -3.74 -5.87 -19.08
N LYS A 13 -4.28 -5.30 -18.00
CA LYS A 13 -3.52 -4.51 -17.04
C LYS A 13 -3.14 -5.43 -15.90
N TYR A 14 -1.85 -5.44 -15.55
CA TYR A 14 -1.37 -6.17 -14.38
C TYR A 14 -1.20 -5.19 -13.22
N HIS A 15 -1.50 -5.65 -12.01
CA HIS A 15 -1.18 -4.87 -10.80
C HIS A 15 0.31 -4.96 -10.48
N VAL A 16 0.88 -6.16 -10.63
CA VAL A 16 2.27 -6.47 -10.28
C VAL A 16 2.97 -7.20 -11.41
N PHE A 17 4.20 -6.80 -11.74
CA PHE A 17 5.16 -7.60 -12.51
C PHE A 17 6.18 -8.23 -11.55
N LEU A 18 6.39 -9.55 -11.61
CA LEU A 18 7.37 -10.24 -10.77
C LEU A 18 8.58 -10.68 -11.61
N SER A 19 9.74 -10.08 -11.37
CA SER A 19 11.02 -10.49 -11.97
C SER A 19 11.84 -11.29 -10.98
N PHE A 20 12.33 -12.46 -11.38
CA PHE A 20 13.07 -13.36 -10.52
C PHE A 20 13.91 -14.34 -11.33
N ARG A 21 14.92 -14.94 -10.69
CA ARG A 21 15.64 -16.08 -11.26
C ARG A 21 14.87 -17.36 -10.98
N GLY A 22 14.29 -17.96 -12.02
CA GLY A 22 13.46 -19.16 -11.88
C GLY A 22 14.17 -20.34 -11.23
N GLU A 23 15.43 -20.57 -11.60
CA GLU A 23 16.26 -21.66 -11.06
C GLU A 23 16.53 -21.52 -9.55
N ASP A 24 16.55 -20.29 -9.03
CA ASP A 24 16.92 -20.01 -7.64
C ASP A 24 15.68 -20.04 -6.74
N THR A 25 14.58 -19.43 -7.19
CA THR A 25 13.47 -19.06 -6.30
C THR A 25 12.08 -19.52 -6.74
N ARG A 26 11.92 -20.11 -7.93
CA ARG A 26 10.58 -20.43 -8.48
C ARG A 26 9.78 -21.35 -7.58
N LEU A 27 10.39 -22.42 -7.09
CA LEU A 27 9.70 -23.49 -6.34
C LEU A 27 9.66 -23.25 -4.82
N ASN A 28 10.15 -22.09 -4.35
CA ASN A 28 10.18 -21.74 -2.92
C ASN A 28 9.53 -20.36 -2.68
N PHE A 29 10.30 -19.37 -2.23
CA PHE A 29 9.89 -18.00 -1.94
C PHE A 29 8.99 -17.38 -3.03
N THR A 30 9.36 -17.46 -4.31
CA THR A 30 8.64 -16.74 -5.38
C THR A 30 7.26 -17.35 -5.66
N THR A 31 7.08 -18.67 -5.60
CA THR A 31 5.73 -19.27 -5.75
C THR A 31 4.82 -18.92 -4.56
N HIS A 32 5.38 -18.88 -3.35
CA HIS A 32 4.60 -18.47 -2.17
C HIS A 32 4.22 -16.99 -2.22
N LEU A 33 5.12 -16.12 -2.67
CA LEU A 33 4.82 -14.70 -2.90
C LEU A 33 3.76 -14.53 -4.00
N LEU A 34 3.87 -15.24 -5.12
CA LEU A 34 2.86 -15.23 -6.18
C LEU A 34 1.49 -15.64 -5.66
N GLN A 35 1.42 -16.74 -4.91
CA GLN A 35 0.17 -17.25 -4.38
C GLN A 35 -0.45 -16.24 -3.40
N ALA A 36 0.33 -15.68 -2.49
CA ALA A 36 -0.16 -14.70 -1.53
C ALA A 36 -0.68 -13.41 -2.20
N LEU A 37 -0.04 -12.93 -3.28
CA LEU A 37 -0.55 -11.81 -4.07
C LEU A 37 -1.87 -12.17 -4.79
N LYS A 38 -1.97 -13.38 -5.36
CA LYS A 38 -3.18 -13.88 -6.03
C LYS A 38 -4.35 -14.10 -5.06
N ASP A 39 -4.08 -14.57 -3.84
CA ASP A 39 -5.08 -14.80 -2.80
C ASP A 39 -5.76 -13.49 -2.36
N GLU A 40 -5.05 -12.36 -2.47
CA GLU A 40 -5.56 -11.01 -2.26
C GLU A 40 -6.23 -10.40 -3.51
N GLY A 41 -6.43 -11.19 -4.56
CA GLY A 41 -7.13 -10.79 -5.78
C GLY A 41 -6.31 -9.91 -6.73
N LEU A 42 -4.98 -9.87 -6.60
CA LEU A 42 -4.12 -9.08 -7.47
C LEU A 42 -3.79 -9.84 -8.77
N ASP A 43 -4.03 -9.18 -9.91
CA ASP A 43 -3.49 -9.63 -11.20
C ASP A 43 -1.96 -9.48 -11.26
N VAL A 44 -1.24 -10.60 -11.14
CA VAL A 44 0.22 -10.66 -11.18
C VAL A 44 0.68 -11.25 -12.51
N PHE A 45 1.57 -10.56 -13.22
CA PHE A 45 2.32 -11.16 -14.30
C PHE A 45 3.45 -12.01 -13.73
N PHE A 46 3.41 -13.31 -14.02
CA PHE A 46 4.40 -14.30 -13.59
C PHE A 46 4.78 -15.16 -14.78
N ASP A 47 6.09 -15.26 -15.04
CA ASP A 47 6.60 -16.12 -16.11
C ASP A 47 6.61 -17.59 -15.65
N GLU A 48 5.47 -18.28 -15.82
CA GLU A 48 5.23 -19.63 -15.29
C GLU A 48 6.18 -20.66 -15.91
N GLU A 49 6.61 -20.50 -17.15
CA GLU A 49 7.53 -21.43 -17.81
C GLU A 49 8.40 -20.67 -18.81
N LYS A 50 9.66 -21.09 -18.91
CA LYS A 50 10.53 -20.79 -20.06
C LYS A 50 9.81 -21.22 -21.35
N LEU A 51 8.96 -20.38 -21.91
CA LEU A 51 8.23 -20.70 -23.12
C LEU A 51 9.14 -20.41 -24.30
N GLU A 52 9.55 -21.48 -24.97
CA GLU A 52 10.30 -21.53 -26.22
C GLU A 52 9.63 -20.71 -27.33
N ARG A 53 9.76 -19.36 -27.38
CA ARG A 53 9.11 -18.56 -28.45
C ARG A 53 9.66 -17.14 -28.66
N GLY A 54 10.94 -17.03 -29.00
CA GLY A 54 11.52 -15.92 -29.80
C GLY A 54 11.05 -14.47 -29.51
N ASP A 55 10.95 -13.65 -30.57
CA ASP A 55 10.69 -12.19 -30.49
C ASP A 55 9.30 -11.81 -29.92
N GLN A 56 8.33 -12.72 -29.98
CA GLN A 56 6.97 -12.47 -29.47
C GLN A 56 6.93 -12.43 -27.94
N LEU A 57 7.80 -13.19 -27.26
CA LEU A 57 7.92 -13.20 -25.80
C LEU A 57 8.54 -11.89 -25.29
N SER A 58 9.57 -11.40 -25.97
CA SER A 58 10.21 -10.12 -25.65
C SER A 58 9.21 -8.94 -25.71
N GLN A 59 8.31 -8.95 -26.71
CA GLN A 59 7.25 -7.96 -26.81
C GLN A 59 6.20 -8.10 -25.70
N ALA A 60 5.81 -9.33 -25.33
CA ALA A 60 4.87 -9.57 -24.25
C ALA A 60 5.42 -9.10 -22.89
N LEU A 61 6.69 -9.42 -22.59
CA LEU A 61 7.39 -8.99 -21.38
C LEU A 61 7.52 -7.46 -21.33
N SER A 62 7.97 -6.84 -22.43
CA SER A 62 8.09 -5.37 -22.51
C SER A 62 6.75 -4.66 -22.30
N ARG A 63 5.65 -5.26 -22.79
CA ARG A 63 4.28 -4.76 -22.57
C ARG A 63 3.83 -4.99 -21.14
N ALA A 64 4.05 -6.17 -20.56
CA ALA A 64 3.69 -6.47 -19.18
C ALA A 64 4.37 -5.49 -18.21
N ILE A 65 5.68 -5.26 -18.37
CA ILE A 65 6.41 -4.24 -17.59
C ILE A 65 5.79 -2.84 -17.81
N ALA A 66 5.23 -2.54 -18.98
CA ALA A 66 4.66 -1.22 -19.32
C ALA A 66 3.33 -0.95 -18.67
N VAL A 67 2.52 -1.99 -18.54
CA VAL A 67 1.15 -1.86 -18.05
C VAL A 67 1.04 -2.20 -16.56
N SER A 68 2.12 -2.69 -15.94
CA SER A 68 2.18 -2.96 -14.50
C SER A 68 2.39 -1.70 -13.66
N ASN A 69 1.59 -1.57 -12.60
CA ASN A 69 1.75 -0.47 -11.64
C ASN A 69 2.99 -0.61 -10.75
N ILE A 70 3.30 -1.84 -10.34
CA ILE A 70 4.42 -2.16 -9.45
C ILE A 70 5.25 -3.29 -10.07
N SER A 71 6.58 -3.16 -10.00
CA SER A 71 7.52 -4.23 -10.33
C SER A 71 8.22 -4.70 -9.05
N ILE A 72 8.06 -5.98 -8.70
CA ILE A 72 8.79 -6.63 -7.62
C ILE A 72 9.96 -7.40 -8.24
N ILE A 73 11.16 -7.20 -7.71
CA ILE A 73 12.38 -7.83 -8.23
C ILE A 73 13.00 -8.68 -7.12
N VAL A 74 12.95 -10.01 -7.29
CA VAL A 74 13.59 -10.95 -6.37
C VAL A 74 15.02 -11.19 -6.84
N LEU A 75 15.97 -10.46 -6.25
CA LEU A 75 17.40 -10.55 -6.52
C LEU A 75 17.98 -11.71 -5.71
N SER A 76 18.43 -12.76 -6.39
CA SER A 76 19.06 -13.95 -5.83
C SER A 76 20.49 -14.12 -6.36
N ALA A 77 21.27 -15.05 -5.79
CA ALA A 77 22.70 -15.20 -6.07
C ALA A 77 23.06 -15.35 -7.55
N ASP A 78 22.22 -16.03 -8.35
CA ASP A 78 22.45 -16.26 -9.77
C ASP A 78 21.52 -15.43 -10.66
N TYR A 79 20.85 -14.39 -10.13
CA TYR A 79 19.98 -13.51 -10.92
C TYR A 79 20.70 -12.91 -12.13
N ALA A 80 21.90 -12.38 -11.93
CA ALA A 80 22.69 -11.74 -12.98
C ALA A 80 23.28 -12.72 -14.01
N SER A 81 23.18 -14.03 -13.81
CA SER A 81 23.59 -15.02 -14.82
C SER A 81 22.59 -15.14 -15.98
N SER A 82 21.35 -14.68 -15.76
CA SER A 82 20.26 -14.76 -16.72
C SER A 82 20.14 -13.50 -17.55
N LYS A 83 20.35 -13.62 -18.87
CA LYS A 83 20.11 -12.53 -19.82
C LYS A 83 18.67 -11.99 -19.71
N SER A 84 17.66 -12.86 -19.58
CA SER A 84 16.26 -12.41 -19.53
C SER A 84 16.02 -11.52 -18.31
N CYS A 85 16.53 -11.93 -17.15
CA CYS A 85 16.43 -11.17 -15.91
C CYS A 85 17.08 -9.79 -16.05
N LEU A 86 18.27 -9.71 -16.66
CA LEU A 86 18.96 -8.43 -16.88
C LEU A 86 18.24 -7.50 -17.88
N VAL A 87 17.60 -8.07 -18.91
CA VAL A 87 16.78 -7.31 -19.87
C VAL A 87 15.50 -6.79 -19.21
N GLU A 88 14.80 -7.62 -18.44
CA GLU A 88 13.63 -7.22 -17.66
C GLU A 88 13.98 -6.11 -16.67
N LEU A 89 15.04 -6.30 -15.89
CA LEU A 89 15.53 -5.33 -14.93
C LEU A 89 15.80 -3.98 -15.59
N SER A 90 16.47 -3.97 -16.74
CA SER A 90 16.76 -2.74 -17.47
C SER A 90 15.47 -2.04 -17.92
N GLY A 91 14.52 -2.79 -18.48
CA GLY A 91 13.23 -2.23 -18.89
C GLY A 91 12.37 -1.72 -17.72
N ILE A 92 12.50 -2.33 -16.53
CA ILE A 92 11.87 -1.85 -15.30
C ILE A 92 12.53 -0.55 -14.84
N MET A 93 13.86 -0.50 -14.79
CA MET A 93 14.61 0.68 -14.32
C MET A 93 14.47 1.88 -15.26
N ASP A 94 14.37 1.65 -16.57
CA ASP A 94 14.08 2.71 -17.54
C ASP A 94 12.75 3.42 -17.21
N ARG A 95 11.71 2.68 -16.80
CA ARG A 95 10.42 3.27 -16.39
C ARG A 95 10.43 3.87 -14.99
N TYR A 96 11.20 3.28 -14.09
CA TYR A 96 11.42 3.83 -12.76
C TYR A 96 12.07 5.22 -12.83
N SER A 97 13.08 5.39 -13.69
CA SER A 97 13.82 6.65 -13.83
C SER A 97 12.96 7.85 -14.24
N VAL A 98 11.86 7.61 -14.96
CA VAL A 98 10.89 8.62 -15.39
C VAL A 98 9.64 8.69 -14.49
N GLY A 99 9.63 7.99 -13.35
CA GLY A 99 8.55 8.03 -12.36
C GLY A 99 7.26 7.31 -12.75
N GLN A 100 7.29 6.42 -13.74
CA GLN A 100 6.08 5.75 -14.27
C GLN A 100 5.73 4.44 -13.56
N GLN A 101 6.65 3.87 -12.79
CA GLN A 101 6.47 2.57 -12.15
C GLN A 101 7.12 2.56 -10.76
N ILE A 102 6.48 1.92 -9.79
CA ILE A 102 7.07 1.67 -8.48
C ILE A 102 7.90 0.40 -8.56
N VAL A 103 9.15 0.45 -8.08
CA VAL A 103 10.06 -0.70 -8.06
C VAL A 103 10.34 -1.11 -6.62
N LEU A 104 10.21 -2.41 -6.35
CA LEU A 104 10.33 -3.02 -5.04
C LEU A 104 11.33 -4.18 -5.07
N PRO A 105 12.62 -3.95 -4.71
CA PRO A 105 13.59 -5.02 -4.63
C PRO A 105 13.39 -5.87 -3.37
N ILE A 106 13.57 -7.17 -3.55
CA ILE A 106 13.72 -8.18 -2.50
C ILE A 106 15.10 -8.81 -2.70
N PHE A 107 16.01 -8.53 -1.78
CA PHE A 107 17.35 -9.07 -1.74
C PHE A 107 17.29 -10.44 -1.03
N TYR A 108 17.11 -11.49 -1.82
CA TYR A 108 16.93 -12.86 -1.35
C TYR A 108 18.27 -13.57 -1.25
N HIS A 109 18.77 -13.69 -0.02
CA HIS A 109 20.04 -14.33 0.34
C HIS A 109 21.25 -13.69 -0.36
N VAL A 110 21.16 -12.39 -0.62
CA VAL A 110 22.22 -11.57 -1.24
C VAL A 110 22.28 -10.22 -0.57
N ASN A 111 23.48 -9.66 -0.47
CA ASN A 111 23.67 -8.34 0.12
C ASN A 111 23.34 -7.24 -0.92
N PRO A 112 22.51 -6.23 -0.60
CA PRO A 112 22.26 -5.09 -1.48
C PRO A 112 23.54 -4.39 -1.97
N SER A 113 24.57 -4.31 -1.13
CA SER A 113 25.86 -3.71 -1.51
C SER A 113 26.63 -4.52 -2.56
N ASP A 114 26.43 -5.84 -2.61
CA ASP A 114 26.99 -6.68 -3.67
C ASP A 114 26.25 -6.48 -4.98
N VAL A 115 24.94 -6.20 -4.93
CA VAL A 115 24.15 -5.80 -6.10
C VAL A 115 24.62 -4.44 -6.62
N GLU A 116 24.68 -3.43 -5.74
CA GLU A 116 25.08 -2.06 -6.10
C GLU A 116 26.47 -2.02 -6.74
N ASN A 117 27.44 -2.71 -6.13
CA ASN A 117 28.84 -2.66 -6.57
C ASN A 117 29.22 -3.79 -7.54
N THR A 118 28.27 -4.66 -7.88
CA THR A 118 28.52 -5.83 -8.73
C THR A 118 29.65 -6.71 -8.18
N ASN A 119 29.56 -7.10 -6.90
CA ASN A 119 30.52 -7.96 -6.22
C ASN A 119 30.01 -9.42 -6.13
N GLY A 120 30.76 -10.28 -5.44
CA GLY A 120 30.36 -11.67 -5.19
C GLY A 120 30.10 -12.48 -6.46
N SER A 121 29.02 -13.26 -6.47
CA SER A 121 28.57 -14.07 -7.61
C SER A 121 28.19 -13.23 -8.84
N PHE A 122 27.74 -11.99 -8.63
CA PHE A 122 27.33 -11.10 -9.71
C PHE A 122 28.51 -10.69 -10.58
N LYS A 123 29.69 -10.42 -9.99
CA LYS A 123 30.90 -10.10 -10.74
C LYS A 123 31.20 -11.16 -11.80
N LYS A 124 31.24 -12.43 -11.39
CA LYS A 124 31.48 -13.56 -12.29
C LYS A 124 30.44 -13.63 -13.42
N SER A 125 29.17 -13.43 -13.08
CA SER A 125 28.07 -13.44 -14.06
C SER A 125 28.24 -12.33 -15.11
N PHE A 126 28.60 -11.13 -14.68
CA PHE A 126 28.85 -10.02 -15.59
C PHE A 126 30.11 -10.20 -16.44
N ASP A 127 31.21 -10.71 -15.87
CA ASP A 127 32.43 -11.04 -16.63
C ASP A 127 32.12 -12.04 -17.76
N GLU A 128 31.28 -13.06 -17.49
CA GLU A 128 30.83 -13.99 -18.53
C GLU A 128 30.00 -13.31 -19.62
N HIS A 129 29.11 -12.38 -19.25
CA HIS A 129 28.32 -11.63 -20.22
C HIS A 129 29.17 -10.73 -21.12
N GLU A 130 30.23 -10.10 -20.58
CA GLU A 130 31.17 -9.27 -21.35
C GLU A 130 31.90 -10.06 -22.44
N THR A 131 32.13 -11.37 -22.25
CA THR A 131 32.75 -12.22 -23.29
C THR A 131 31.82 -12.57 -24.44
N ARG A 132 30.49 -12.45 -24.26
CA ARG A 132 29.48 -12.97 -25.20
C ARG A 132 28.59 -11.90 -25.82
N ARG A 133 28.65 -10.65 -25.33
CA ARG A 133 27.68 -9.58 -25.64
C ARG A 133 28.38 -8.27 -25.98
N SER A 134 27.62 -7.32 -26.51
CA SER A 134 28.16 -5.99 -26.79
C SER A 134 28.45 -5.24 -25.49
N VAL A 135 29.48 -4.39 -25.53
CA VAL A 135 29.88 -3.56 -24.39
C VAL A 135 28.73 -2.66 -23.92
N ASP A 136 27.96 -2.11 -24.86
CA ASP A 136 26.83 -1.22 -24.54
C ASP A 136 25.68 -1.96 -23.83
N GLU A 137 25.36 -3.19 -24.26
CA GLU A 137 24.31 -4.02 -23.64
C GLU A 137 24.67 -4.33 -22.18
N VAL A 138 25.90 -4.78 -21.94
CA VAL A 138 26.35 -5.11 -20.57
C VAL A 138 26.47 -3.86 -19.69
N LYS A 139 26.90 -2.73 -20.26
CA LYS A 139 27.00 -1.46 -19.53
C LYS A 139 25.62 -0.96 -19.09
N GLN A 140 24.60 -1.08 -19.94
CA GLN A 140 23.22 -0.75 -19.56
C GLN A 140 22.76 -1.63 -18.39
N TRP A 141 23.01 -2.94 -18.46
CA TRP A 141 22.64 -3.87 -17.39
C TRP A 141 23.35 -3.57 -16.07
N LYS A 142 24.65 -3.31 -16.09
CA LYS A 142 25.41 -2.92 -14.88
C LYS A 142 24.86 -1.63 -14.27
N THR A 143 24.43 -0.68 -15.10
CA THR A 143 23.83 0.58 -14.62
C THR A 143 22.50 0.30 -13.93
N ALA A 144 21.58 -0.43 -14.56
CA ALA A 144 20.30 -0.81 -13.96
C ALA A 144 20.47 -1.65 -12.69
N PHE A 145 21.45 -2.57 -12.67
CA PHE A 145 21.80 -3.39 -11.52
C PHE A 145 22.33 -2.57 -10.34
N ALA A 146 23.22 -1.61 -10.62
CA ALA A 146 23.70 -0.69 -9.60
C ALA A 146 22.60 0.22 -9.05
N GLU A 147 21.69 0.69 -9.91
CA GLU A 147 20.56 1.53 -9.50
C GLU A 147 19.55 0.76 -8.64
N VAL A 148 19.17 -0.46 -9.01
CA VAL A 148 18.26 -1.26 -8.18
C VAL A 148 18.89 -1.62 -6.83
N GLY A 149 20.21 -1.82 -6.77
CA GLY A 149 20.94 -2.05 -5.51
C GLY A 149 20.88 -0.88 -4.53
N LYS A 150 20.65 0.34 -5.01
CA LYS A 150 20.48 1.56 -4.19
C LYS A 150 19.08 1.75 -3.66
N LEU A 151 18.10 1.04 -4.20
CA LEU A 151 16.70 1.18 -3.80
C LEU A 151 16.46 0.52 -2.44
N GLU A 152 15.57 1.12 -1.65
CA GLU A 152 15.08 0.53 -0.42
C GLU A 152 14.25 -0.73 -0.73
N GLY A 153 14.52 -1.82 -0.01
CA GLY A 153 13.89 -3.12 -0.26
C GLY A 153 13.92 -4.05 0.94
N TRP A 154 13.34 -5.25 0.77
CA TRP A 154 13.37 -6.29 1.78
C TRP A 154 14.66 -7.09 1.67
N HIS A 155 15.36 -7.26 2.78
CA HIS A 155 16.53 -8.13 2.86
C HIS A 155 16.15 -9.41 3.59
N ILE A 156 16.24 -10.54 2.90
CA ILE A 156 15.90 -11.87 3.43
C ILE A 156 17.20 -12.66 3.50
N ASP A 157 17.77 -12.75 4.69
CA ASP A 157 18.98 -13.54 4.89
C ASP A 157 18.64 -15.03 4.98
N GLY A 158 19.47 -15.85 4.35
CA GLY A 158 19.40 -17.33 4.38
C GLY A 158 20.43 -17.91 5.32
N SER A 159 21.36 -17.08 5.79
CA SER A 159 22.25 -17.40 6.87
C SER A 159 21.57 -16.97 8.18
N ILE A 160 21.46 -17.92 9.11
CA ILE A 160 21.58 -17.57 10.52
C ILE A 160 22.80 -16.65 10.57
N TRP A 161 22.62 -15.39 10.98
CA TRP A 161 23.72 -14.51 11.28
C TRP A 161 24.50 -15.16 12.41
N ASP A 162 25.42 -16.06 12.09
CA ASP A 162 26.52 -16.34 12.97
C ASP A 162 27.36 -15.06 12.93
N SER A 163 26.99 -14.15 13.82
CA SER A 163 27.76 -12.96 14.15
C SER A 163 29.19 -13.34 14.56
N GLY A 164 29.52 -14.64 14.68
CA GLY A 164 30.82 -15.20 14.92
C GLY A 164 31.46 -16.05 13.80
N GLY A 165 30.96 -16.04 12.56
CA GLY A 165 31.47 -16.95 11.51
C GLY A 165 32.65 -16.42 10.70
N HIS A 166 32.40 -15.46 9.80
CA HIS A 166 33.37 -15.04 8.78
C HIS A 166 34.19 -13.79 9.16
N PHE A 167 33.59 -12.84 9.88
CA PHE A 167 34.35 -11.73 10.46
C PHE A 167 35.18 -12.18 11.65
N LYS A 168 34.67 -13.12 12.45
CA LYS A 168 35.40 -13.61 13.63
C LYS A 168 36.66 -14.36 13.21
N THR A 169 36.60 -15.23 12.21
CA THR A 169 37.79 -15.92 11.69
C THR A 169 38.79 -14.93 11.08
N SER A 170 38.34 -13.92 10.32
CA SER A 170 39.22 -12.85 9.83
C SER A 170 39.78 -11.95 10.94
N PHE A 171 39.01 -11.68 12.00
CA PHE A 171 39.47 -10.93 13.16
C PHE A 171 40.43 -11.75 14.02
N GLU A 172 40.20 -13.05 14.21
CA GLU A 172 41.10 -13.98 14.91
C GLU A 172 42.43 -14.11 14.16
N GLU A 173 42.41 -14.17 12.82
CA GLU A 173 43.62 -14.11 11.99
C GLU A 173 44.34 -12.75 12.14
N HIS A 174 43.63 -11.63 12.06
CA HIS A 174 44.24 -10.31 12.22
C HIS A 174 44.68 -10.00 13.66
N GLU A 175 44.03 -10.56 14.69
CA GLU A 175 44.46 -10.49 16.09
C GLU A 175 45.80 -11.21 16.29
N SER A 176 46.13 -12.19 15.45
CA SER A 176 47.41 -12.89 15.47
C SER A 176 48.53 -12.18 14.69
N GLU A 177 48.19 -11.27 13.78
CA GLU A 177 49.14 -10.62 12.85
C GLU A 177 49.27 -9.10 13.00
N GLN A 178 48.35 -8.44 13.71
CA GLN A 178 48.30 -6.98 13.86
C GLN A 178 48.29 -6.56 15.34
N PRO A 179 48.73 -5.32 15.66
CA PRO A 179 48.62 -4.77 17.01
C PRO A 179 47.17 -4.75 17.51
N ALA A 180 46.93 -5.21 18.73
CA ALA A 180 45.59 -5.39 19.31
C ALA A 180 44.76 -4.09 19.36
N ASP A 181 45.41 -2.94 19.58
CA ASP A 181 44.78 -1.62 19.56
C ASP A 181 44.22 -1.25 18.18
N ARG A 182 44.88 -1.70 17.11
CA ARG A 182 44.45 -1.49 15.73
C ARG A 182 43.25 -2.36 15.37
N VAL A 183 43.24 -3.61 15.81
CA VAL A 183 42.13 -4.53 15.55
C VAL A 183 40.88 -4.11 16.33
N GLU A 184 41.02 -3.64 17.57
CA GLU A 184 39.92 -3.06 18.35
C GLU A 184 39.36 -1.77 17.74
N GLN A 185 40.23 -0.91 17.17
CA GLN A 185 39.77 0.25 16.39
C GLN A 185 38.96 -0.18 15.16
N TRP A 186 39.37 -1.24 14.45
CA TRP A 186 38.61 -1.75 13.30
C TRP A 186 37.25 -2.32 13.71
N LYS A 187 37.19 -3.11 14.79
CA LYS A 187 35.92 -3.61 15.35
C LYS A 187 34.98 -2.47 15.73
N THR A 188 35.50 -1.46 16.42
CA THR A 188 34.73 -0.28 16.84
C THR A 188 34.22 0.51 15.64
N ALA A 189 35.06 0.74 14.62
CA ALA A 189 34.67 1.44 13.41
C ALA A 189 33.60 0.68 12.61
N LEU A 190 33.70 -0.65 12.50
CA LEU A 190 32.68 -1.49 11.84
C LEU A 190 31.36 -1.51 12.61
N GLU A 191 31.40 -1.53 13.94
CA GLU A 191 30.22 -1.35 14.79
C GLU A 191 29.56 0.03 14.58
N GLU A 192 30.35 1.09 14.42
CA GLU A 192 29.84 2.43 14.11
C GLU A 192 29.24 2.51 12.71
N VAL A 193 29.82 1.83 11.73
CA VAL A 193 29.27 1.72 10.37
C VAL A 193 27.95 0.94 10.37
N GLY A 194 27.85 -0.12 11.16
CA GLY A 194 26.58 -0.83 11.39
C GLY A 194 25.49 0.02 12.07
N LYS A 195 25.88 1.14 12.71
CA LYS A 195 24.97 2.12 13.32
C LYS A 195 24.59 3.27 12.36
N LEU A 196 25.18 3.36 11.15
CA LEU A 196 24.84 4.37 10.16
C LEU A 196 23.52 4.03 9.45
N LYS A 197 22.65 5.04 9.30
CA LYS A 197 21.26 4.90 8.84
C LYS A 197 21.14 4.43 7.37
N GLY A 198 20.84 3.14 7.19
CA GLY A 198 19.84 2.70 6.22
C GLY A 198 18.47 2.63 6.91
N TRP A 199 17.36 2.78 6.18
CA TRP A 199 16.04 2.56 6.76
C TRP A 199 15.86 1.08 7.11
N HIS A 200 16.08 0.73 8.37
CA HIS A 200 15.48 -0.47 8.95
C HIS A 200 14.00 -0.17 9.16
N ILE A 201 13.13 -0.73 8.31
CA ILE A 201 11.71 -0.82 8.65
C ILE A 201 11.63 -1.64 9.94
N GLU A 202 10.93 -1.11 10.96
CA GLU A 202 10.60 -1.83 12.20
C GLU A 202 10.01 -3.21 11.83
N GLY A 203 10.81 -4.26 12.00
CA GLY A 203 10.51 -5.58 11.46
C GLY A 203 11.72 -6.46 11.20
N GLY A 204 12.94 -5.88 11.18
CA GLY A 204 14.21 -6.59 11.16
C GLY A 204 14.51 -7.37 12.43
N LYS A 205 13.71 -8.41 12.72
CA LYS A 205 14.21 -9.58 13.44
C LYS A 205 14.74 -10.52 12.37
N PHE A 206 16.06 -10.74 12.39
CA PHE A 206 16.78 -11.66 11.51
C PHE A 206 16.37 -13.14 11.68
N ASP A 207 15.32 -13.43 12.48
CA ASP A 207 14.84 -14.76 12.87
C ASP A 207 13.35 -15.00 12.52
N ARG A 208 12.78 -14.32 11.51
CA ARG A 208 11.37 -14.55 11.12
C ARG A 208 11.24 -15.43 9.88
N PRO A 209 10.25 -16.33 9.81
CA PRO A 209 10.01 -17.17 8.64
C PRO A 209 9.77 -16.35 7.37
N GLU A 210 10.14 -16.86 6.20
CA GLU A 210 9.90 -16.24 4.88
C GLU A 210 8.43 -15.82 4.68
N ALA A 211 7.48 -16.60 5.20
CA ALA A 211 6.05 -16.29 5.18
C ALA A 211 5.70 -14.93 5.81
N ALA A 212 6.44 -14.50 6.84
CA ALA A 212 6.25 -13.19 7.45
C ALA A 212 6.73 -12.06 6.52
N TYR A 213 7.84 -12.26 5.80
CA TYR A 213 8.28 -11.31 4.77
C TYR A 213 7.27 -11.21 3.63
N ILE A 214 6.76 -12.34 3.16
CA ILE A 214 5.73 -12.38 2.11
C ILE A 214 4.50 -11.58 2.53
N LYS A 215 4.01 -11.78 3.76
CA LYS A 215 2.87 -11.04 4.30
C LYS A 215 3.10 -9.52 4.25
N ASP A 216 4.26 -9.05 4.73
CA ASP A 216 4.59 -7.63 4.74
C ASP A 216 4.69 -7.04 3.33
N VAL A 217 5.29 -7.79 2.38
CA VAL A 217 5.40 -7.39 0.98
C VAL A 217 4.00 -7.22 0.38
N VAL A 218 3.11 -8.19 0.60
CA VAL A 218 1.74 -8.19 0.08
C VAL A 218 0.94 -7.02 0.66
N GLU A 219 0.98 -6.81 1.98
CA GLU A 219 0.32 -5.68 2.64
C GLU A 219 0.82 -4.32 2.09
N TYR A 220 2.13 -4.20 1.88
CA TYR A 220 2.71 -2.99 1.30
C TYR A 220 2.26 -2.75 -0.13
N VAL A 221 2.23 -3.80 -0.96
CA VAL A 221 1.76 -3.75 -2.35
C VAL A 221 0.29 -3.31 -2.41
N ILE A 222 -0.59 -3.91 -1.61
CA ILE A 222 -2.02 -3.54 -1.54
C ILE A 222 -2.17 -2.07 -1.15
N LYS A 223 -1.43 -1.62 -0.13
CA LYS A 223 -1.45 -0.22 0.31
C LYS A 223 -1.02 0.73 -0.80
N LYS A 224 0.05 0.40 -1.54
CA LYS A 224 0.53 1.21 -2.66
C LYS A 224 -0.46 1.25 -3.82
N LEU A 225 -0.99 0.10 -4.22
CA LEU A 225 -2.00 0.02 -5.29
C LEU A 225 -3.27 0.78 -4.92
N THR A 226 -3.70 0.68 -3.67
CA THR A 226 -4.85 1.42 -3.14
C THR A 226 -4.59 2.93 -3.23
N ASN A 227 -3.39 3.41 -2.88
CA ASN A 227 -3.02 4.83 -3.01
C ASN A 227 -2.93 5.30 -4.47
N ILE A 228 -2.41 4.48 -5.39
CA ILE A 228 -2.41 4.77 -6.84
C ILE A 228 -3.87 4.84 -7.36
N GLY A 229 -4.70 3.90 -6.90
CA GLY A 229 -6.14 3.90 -7.14
C GLY A 229 -6.79 5.18 -6.62
N PHE A 230 -6.41 5.68 -5.44
CA PHE A 230 -6.92 6.93 -4.88
C PHE A 230 -6.46 8.20 -5.61
N GLU A 231 -5.25 8.22 -6.18
CA GLU A 231 -4.78 9.35 -7.00
C GLU A 231 -5.48 9.39 -8.37
N SER A 232 -5.81 8.22 -8.93
CA SER A 232 -6.53 8.10 -10.21
C SER A 232 -8.05 8.08 -10.08
N ALA A 233 -8.57 7.75 -8.88
CA ALA A 233 -9.98 7.75 -8.52
C ALA A 233 -10.34 8.89 -7.57
N SER A 234 -9.73 10.08 -7.76
CA SER A 234 -10.59 11.24 -7.66
C SER A 234 -11.58 11.12 -8.82
N GLU A 235 -12.70 10.42 -8.59
CA GLU A 235 -13.95 10.80 -9.25
C GLU A 235 -13.96 12.33 -9.17
N GLU A 236 -13.77 12.98 -10.30
CA GLU A 236 -13.61 14.42 -10.40
C GLU A 236 -14.98 15.01 -10.11
N LEU A 237 -15.32 15.07 -8.81
CA LEU A 237 -16.61 15.54 -8.35
C LEU A 237 -16.64 17.04 -8.64
N VAL A 238 -17.33 17.37 -9.73
CA VAL A 238 -17.41 18.72 -10.27
C VAL A 238 -17.89 19.70 -9.20
N GLY A 239 -17.13 20.77 -8.99
CA GLY A 239 -17.53 21.92 -8.17
C GLY A 239 -17.62 21.72 -6.65
N ILE A 240 -17.29 20.54 -6.11
CA ILE A 240 -17.31 20.32 -4.65
C ILE A 240 -15.93 20.37 -3.99
N GLU A 241 -14.85 20.55 -4.76
CA GLU A 241 -13.47 20.45 -4.28
C GLU A 241 -13.14 21.50 -3.20
N TYR A 242 -13.70 22.71 -3.28
CA TYR A 242 -13.55 23.73 -2.23
C TYR A 242 -14.18 23.27 -0.90
N GLN A 243 -15.40 22.71 -0.97
CA GLN A 243 -16.13 22.23 0.21
C GLN A 243 -15.44 21.01 0.82
N LYS A 244 -14.96 20.09 -0.03
CA LYS A 244 -14.12 18.95 0.36
C LYS A 244 -12.90 19.45 1.11
N ASN A 245 -12.11 20.34 0.53
CA ASN A 245 -10.90 20.89 1.16
C ASN A 245 -11.18 21.62 2.48
N ALA A 246 -12.33 22.27 2.63
CA ALA A 246 -12.75 22.84 3.90
C ALA A 246 -12.95 21.75 4.98
N ILE A 247 -13.62 20.64 4.63
CA ILE A 247 -13.80 19.50 5.55
C ILE A 247 -12.46 18.81 5.85
N LEU A 248 -11.57 18.68 4.86
CA LEU A 248 -10.25 18.08 5.09
C LEU A 248 -9.43 18.85 6.13
N LYS A 249 -9.53 20.19 6.12
CA LYS A 249 -8.90 21.03 7.14
C LYS A 249 -9.49 20.78 8.53
N LEU A 250 -10.81 20.59 8.63
CA LEU A 250 -11.49 20.29 9.90
C LEU A 250 -11.10 18.93 10.45
N ILE A 251 -10.98 17.90 9.61
CA ILE A 251 -10.57 16.55 10.03
C ILE A 251 -9.19 16.56 10.67
N LYS A 252 -8.25 17.35 10.16
CA LYS A 252 -6.89 17.45 10.71
C LYS A 252 -6.81 18.17 12.06
N GLN A 253 -7.85 18.91 12.48
CA GLN A 253 -7.85 19.63 13.76
C GLN A 253 -8.09 18.68 14.94
N LYS A 254 -7.24 18.71 15.97
CA LYS A 254 -7.31 17.74 17.08
C LYS A 254 -8.59 17.88 17.94
N ASP A 255 -9.16 19.08 18.03
CA ASP A 255 -10.33 19.42 18.84
C ASP A 255 -11.67 19.08 18.19
N ARG A 256 -11.70 18.82 16.88
CA ARG A 256 -12.94 18.57 16.13
C ARG A 256 -13.16 17.09 15.91
N ARG A 257 -14.03 16.46 16.70
CA ARG A 257 -14.33 15.03 16.63
C ARG A 257 -15.56 14.74 15.78
N VAL A 258 -16.59 15.56 15.87
CA VAL A 258 -17.87 15.37 15.19
C VAL A 258 -18.12 16.51 14.20
N ILE A 259 -18.17 16.18 12.92
CA ILE A 259 -18.37 17.12 11.81
C ILE A 259 -19.75 16.85 11.20
N GLY A 260 -20.67 17.79 11.35
CA GLY A 260 -22.00 17.72 10.74
C GLY A 260 -22.01 18.34 9.34
N LEU A 261 -22.53 17.64 8.35
CA LEU A 261 -22.83 18.16 7.02
C LEU A 261 -24.33 18.41 6.92
N TRP A 262 -24.71 19.67 6.74
CA TRP A 262 -26.10 20.12 6.70
C TRP A 262 -26.47 20.67 5.32
N GLY A 263 -27.71 20.49 4.89
CA GLY A 263 -28.19 20.98 3.60
C GLY A 263 -29.45 20.26 3.13
N MET A 264 -30.12 20.81 2.12
CA MET A 264 -31.34 20.21 1.55
C MET A 264 -31.06 18.87 0.87
N GLY A 265 -32.13 18.11 0.59
CA GLY A 265 -32.03 16.89 -0.23
C GLY A 265 -31.43 17.21 -1.61
N GLY A 266 -30.62 16.30 -2.15
CA GLY A 266 -30.01 16.46 -3.49
C GLY A 266 -28.78 17.37 -3.56
N GLN A 267 -28.38 18.05 -2.47
CA GLN A 267 -27.20 18.95 -2.48
C GLN A 267 -25.84 18.22 -2.41
N GLY A 268 -25.81 16.89 -2.48
CA GLY A 268 -24.54 16.14 -2.49
C GLY A 268 -23.86 15.97 -1.12
N LYS A 269 -24.59 16.05 0.01
CA LYS A 269 -24.01 15.81 1.35
C LYS A 269 -23.37 14.43 1.47
N THR A 270 -24.07 13.39 1.04
CA THR A 270 -23.60 12.00 1.04
C THR A 270 -22.38 11.86 0.17
N THR A 271 -22.41 12.42 -1.04
CA THR A 271 -21.30 12.46 -1.99
C THR A 271 -20.07 13.16 -1.41
N LEU A 272 -20.25 14.28 -0.72
CA LEU A 272 -19.18 15.00 -0.07
C LEU A 272 -18.59 14.21 1.11
N ALA A 273 -19.43 13.59 1.94
CA ALA A 273 -18.99 12.70 3.01
C ALA A 273 -18.19 11.51 2.46
N GLU A 274 -18.64 10.91 1.37
CA GLU A 274 -17.97 9.80 0.69
C GLU A 274 -16.62 10.21 0.12
N ALA A 275 -16.53 11.36 -0.56
CA ALA A 275 -15.27 11.88 -1.11
C ALA A 275 -14.22 12.13 -0.02
N VAL A 276 -14.66 12.63 1.14
CA VAL A 276 -13.81 12.87 2.30
C VAL A 276 -13.41 11.55 2.97
N TYR A 277 -14.36 10.63 3.13
CA TYR A 277 -14.14 9.30 3.69
C TYR A 277 -13.11 8.52 2.89
N LYS A 278 -13.29 8.46 1.57
CA LYS A 278 -12.37 7.87 0.59
C LYS A 278 -10.93 8.37 0.83
N LYS A 279 -10.75 9.67 1.05
CA LYS A 279 -9.43 10.28 1.23
C LYS A 279 -8.75 9.98 2.58
N PHE A 280 -9.50 9.75 3.65
CA PHE A 280 -8.95 9.68 5.01
C PHE A 280 -9.12 8.35 5.72
N SER A 281 -9.94 7.42 5.20
CA SER A 281 -10.24 6.15 5.85
C SER A 281 -9.00 5.35 6.24
N SER A 282 -7.98 5.34 5.38
CA SER A 282 -6.71 4.63 5.58
C SER A 282 -5.84 5.17 6.73
N GLU A 283 -6.13 6.36 7.26
CA GLU A 283 -5.42 6.94 8.42
C GLU A 283 -5.99 6.47 9.78
N PHE A 284 -7.03 5.62 9.77
CA PHE A 284 -7.76 5.16 10.95
C PHE A 284 -7.76 3.63 11.01
N GLU A 285 -7.80 3.10 12.23
CA GLU A 285 -7.74 1.65 12.49
C GLU A 285 -9.02 0.92 12.08
N SER A 286 -10.16 1.62 12.08
CA SER A 286 -11.43 1.14 11.56
C SER A 286 -12.27 2.31 11.09
N HIS A 287 -13.02 2.10 10.01
CA HIS A 287 -13.70 3.18 9.34
C HIS A 287 -15.07 2.79 8.76
N PRO A 288 -16.07 2.44 9.60
CA PRO A 288 -17.38 2.05 9.09
C PRO A 288 -18.13 3.24 8.48
N PHE A 289 -18.66 3.03 7.27
CA PHE A 289 -19.59 3.93 6.60
C PHE A 289 -21.01 3.36 6.71
N LEU A 290 -21.87 4.02 7.48
CA LEU A 290 -23.27 3.62 7.65
C LEU A 290 -24.18 4.48 6.76
N GLN A 291 -24.58 3.91 5.62
CA GLN A 291 -25.48 4.56 4.67
C GLN A 291 -26.94 4.55 5.16
N ASN A 292 -27.68 5.63 4.88
CA ASN A 292 -29.12 5.73 5.12
C ASN A 292 -29.57 5.26 6.52
N VAL A 293 -28.94 5.79 7.57
CA VAL A 293 -29.15 5.40 8.98
C VAL A 293 -30.63 5.35 9.35
N LYS A 294 -31.38 6.40 8.99
CA LYS A 294 -32.83 6.47 9.20
C LYS A 294 -33.58 5.25 8.65
N GLU A 295 -33.29 4.85 7.42
CA GLU A 295 -33.99 3.75 6.76
C GLU A 295 -33.51 2.40 7.28
N GLU A 296 -32.23 2.24 7.58
CA GLU A 296 -31.70 0.99 8.16
C GLU A 296 -32.25 0.72 9.56
N ILE A 297 -32.46 1.77 10.38
CA ILE A 297 -33.12 1.63 11.68
C ILE A 297 -34.55 1.14 11.52
N LYS A 298 -35.31 1.66 10.54
CA LYS A 298 -36.68 1.20 10.27
C LYS A 298 -36.72 -0.26 9.83
N LYS A 299 -35.75 -0.70 9.03
CA LYS A 299 -35.69 -2.07 8.50
C LYS A 299 -35.28 -3.10 9.54
N LYS A 300 -34.20 -2.84 10.29
CA LYS A 300 -33.55 -3.83 11.15
C LYS A 300 -33.84 -3.63 12.64
N GLY A 301 -34.30 -2.45 13.02
CA GLY A 301 -34.39 -2.03 14.41
C GLY A 301 -33.07 -1.45 14.93
N LYS A 302 -33.18 -0.51 15.87
CA LYS A 302 -32.06 0.26 16.44
C LYS A 302 -30.98 -0.61 17.09
N GLU A 303 -31.37 -1.66 17.82
CA GLU A 303 -30.44 -2.52 18.57
C GLU A 303 -29.63 -3.42 17.62
N SER A 304 -30.31 -4.04 16.65
CA SER A 304 -29.68 -4.88 15.64
C SER A 304 -28.68 -4.08 14.81
N LEU A 305 -29.08 -2.91 14.30
CA LEU A 305 -28.19 -2.06 13.52
C LEU A 305 -26.96 -1.61 14.31
N ARG A 306 -27.15 -1.23 15.58
CA ARG A 306 -26.05 -0.84 16.45
C ARG A 306 -25.08 -2.00 16.69
N ASN A 307 -25.58 -3.18 17.01
CA ASN A 307 -24.72 -4.33 17.31
C ASN A 307 -23.95 -4.78 16.05
N GLU A 308 -24.58 -4.73 14.87
CA GLU A 308 -23.91 -4.94 13.56
C GLU A 308 -22.81 -3.89 13.33
N PHE A 309 -23.12 -2.61 13.55
CA PHE A 309 -22.19 -1.49 13.42
C PHE A 309 -20.99 -1.62 14.37
N LEU A 310 -21.24 -1.87 15.65
CA LEU A 310 -20.18 -2.04 16.66
C LEU A 310 -19.33 -3.28 16.39
N SER A 311 -19.92 -4.35 15.87
CA SER A 311 -19.19 -5.56 15.50
C SER A 311 -18.21 -5.30 14.35
N LYS A 312 -18.64 -4.54 13.33
CA LYS A 312 -17.77 -4.07 12.24
C LYS A 312 -16.67 -3.14 12.74
N LEU A 313 -17.01 -2.21 13.64
CA LEU A 313 -16.05 -1.22 14.16
C LEU A 313 -14.98 -1.88 15.06
N LEU A 314 -15.37 -2.86 15.88
CA LEU A 314 -14.47 -3.57 16.80
C LEU A 314 -13.86 -4.86 16.22
N GLU A 315 -14.24 -5.26 15.00
CA GLU A 315 -13.82 -6.51 14.34
C GLU A 315 -14.03 -7.75 15.24
N SER A 316 -15.15 -7.77 15.94
CA SER A 316 -15.50 -8.86 16.87
C SER A 316 -17.00 -8.88 17.09
N ASN A 317 -17.57 -10.03 17.45
CA ASN A 317 -18.99 -10.10 17.78
C ASN A 317 -19.31 -9.25 19.01
N VAL A 318 -20.22 -8.29 18.83
CA VAL A 318 -20.73 -7.43 19.90
C VAL A 318 -22.22 -7.68 20.04
N ASP A 319 -22.64 -8.05 21.24
CA ASP A 319 -24.04 -8.13 21.61
C ASP A 319 -24.31 -7.26 22.84
N VAL A 320 -24.89 -6.08 22.61
CA VAL A 320 -25.33 -5.18 23.68
C VAL A 320 -26.85 -5.37 23.81
N GLY A 321 -27.27 -6.11 24.84
CA GLY A 321 -28.69 -6.36 25.13
C GLY A 321 -29.42 -5.20 25.80
N THR A 322 -28.77 -4.04 25.99
CA THR A 322 -29.38 -2.85 26.59
C THR A 322 -29.43 -1.67 25.61
N PRO A 323 -30.34 -0.69 25.78
CA PRO A 323 -30.43 0.47 24.89
C PRO A 323 -29.19 1.38 24.90
N SER A 324 -28.37 1.34 25.95
CA SER A 324 -27.16 2.16 26.07
C SER A 324 -25.89 1.31 25.98
N ILE A 325 -24.84 1.83 25.34
CA ILE A 325 -23.51 1.18 25.29
C ILE A 325 -22.79 1.19 26.66
N GLY A 326 -23.30 1.96 27.64
CA GLY A 326 -22.62 2.37 28.88
C GLY A 326 -21.84 1.30 29.66
N SER A 327 -20.79 1.74 30.36
CA SER A 327 -19.86 1.03 31.28
C SER A 327 -19.64 -0.47 31.05
N THR A 328 -19.48 -0.87 29.78
CA THR A 328 -19.17 -2.24 29.37
C THR A 328 -17.75 -2.32 28.83
N LEU A 329 -17.21 -3.54 28.74
CA LEU A 329 -15.97 -3.84 28.01
C LEU A 329 -16.00 -3.26 26.58
N THR A 330 -17.16 -3.21 25.93
CA THR A 330 -17.36 -2.60 24.61
C THR A 330 -16.98 -1.12 24.62
N GLN A 331 -17.43 -0.35 25.62
CA GLN A 331 -17.07 1.06 25.75
C GLN A 331 -15.55 1.25 25.94
N GLU A 332 -14.90 0.42 26.74
CA GLU A 332 -13.45 0.49 26.92
C GLU A 332 -12.68 0.21 25.64
N ARG A 333 -13.16 -0.75 24.82
CA ARG A 333 -12.58 -1.06 23.52
C ARG A 333 -12.77 0.07 22.52
N LEU A 334 -13.97 0.67 22.47
CA LEU A 334 -14.25 1.85 21.63
C LEU A 334 -13.35 3.04 22.00
N ASN A 335 -13.15 3.28 23.29
CA ASN A 335 -12.32 4.38 23.79
C ASN A 335 -10.83 4.23 23.44
N LYS A 336 -10.37 3.02 23.10
CA LYS A 336 -8.97 2.73 22.76
C LYS A 336 -8.71 2.70 21.25
N LYS A 337 -9.76 2.69 20.41
CA LYS A 337 -9.63 2.57 18.96
C LYS A 337 -9.72 3.94 18.30
N LYS A 338 -8.83 4.22 17.34
CA LYS A 338 -8.86 5.45 16.53
C LYS A 338 -9.68 5.19 15.26
N VAL A 339 -10.90 5.73 15.18
CA VAL A 339 -11.85 5.39 14.10
C VAL A 339 -12.31 6.58 13.27
N LEU A 340 -12.67 6.34 12.00
CA LEU A 340 -13.37 7.29 11.12
C LEU A 340 -14.77 6.78 10.79
N VAL A 341 -15.79 7.34 11.40
CA VAL A 341 -17.18 6.91 11.21
C VAL A 341 -17.93 7.88 10.32
N VAL A 342 -18.72 7.36 9.37
CA VAL A 342 -19.71 8.16 8.64
C VAL A 342 -21.11 7.67 8.96
N LEU A 343 -21.96 8.57 9.43
CA LEU A 343 -23.39 8.35 9.66
C LEU A 343 -24.19 9.16 8.65
N ASP A 344 -24.74 8.50 7.63
CA ASP A 344 -25.41 9.15 6.52
C ASP A 344 -26.95 9.16 6.69
N ASP A 345 -27.57 10.29 6.37
CA ASP A 345 -29.01 10.57 6.44
C ASP A 345 -29.61 10.32 7.83
N VAL A 346 -29.06 11.02 8.83
CA VAL A 346 -29.55 11.02 10.21
C VAL A 346 -30.67 12.05 10.37
N ASP A 347 -31.81 11.66 10.92
CA ASP A 347 -32.97 12.54 11.15
C ASP A 347 -33.40 12.67 12.62
N ASP A 348 -32.71 12.00 13.53
CA ASP A 348 -32.92 12.10 14.97
C ASP A 348 -31.56 12.05 15.69
N SER A 349 -31.33 12.94 16.66
CA SER A 349 -30.08 12.99 17.42
C SER A 349 -29.84 11.73 18.24
N ASP A 350 -30.90 11.04 18.65
CA ASP A 350 -30.78 9.79 19.40
C ASP A 350 -30.05 8.71 18.58
N GLN A 351 -30.19 8.73 17.25
CA GLN A 351 -29.49 7.79 16.35
C GLN A 351 -27.96 7.90 16.50
N ILE A 352 -27.45 9.12 16.72
CA ILE A 352 -26.02 9.40 16.89
C ILE A 352 -25.54 8.81 18.23
N ASP A 353 -26.32 9.03 19.28
CA ASP A 353 -26.03 8.50 20.62
C ASP A 353 -26.09 6.96 20.65
N TYR A 354 -27.07 6.35 19.99
CA TYR A 354 -27.20 4.90 19.89
C TYR A 354 -26.02 4.26 19.17
N MET A 355 -25.41 4.93 18.19
CA MET A 355 -24.20 4.44 17.51
C MET A 355 -22.93 4.61 18.36
N GLY A 356 -23.01 5.26 19.53
CA GLY A 356 -21.91 5.34 20.48
C GLY A 356 -20.84 6.37 20.17
N VAL A 357 -21.17 7.40 19.38
CA VAL A 357 -20.21 8.41 18.93
C VAL A 357 -19.42 9.05 20.09
N LYS A 358 -20.07 9.26 21.23
CA LYS A 358 -19.45 9.80 22.46
C LYS A 358 -18.38 8.89 23.09
N HIS A 359 -18.34 7.61 22.74
CA HIS A 359 -17.46 6.59 23.30
C HIS A 359 -16.25 6.27 22.43
N PHE A 360 -16.06 6.94 21.30
CA PHE A 360 -14.89 6.69 20.45
C PHE A 360 -13.61 7.21 21.11
N GLY A 361 -12.48 6.61 20.78
CA GLY A 361 -11.19 6.98 21.34
C GLY A 361 -10.67 8.33 20.87
N TYR A 362 -9.61 8.80 21.53
CA TYR A 362 -8.90 10.01 21.15
C TYR A 362 -8.40 9.92 19.70
N GLY A 363 -8.49 11.03 18.96
CA GLY A 363 -8.11 11.09 17.54
C GLY A 363 -9.16 10.56 16.57
N SER A 364 -10.25 9.95 17.05
CA SER A 364 -11.37 9.51 16.21
C SER A 364 -12.15 10.68 15.60
N LYS A 365 -12.75 10.44 14.43
CA LYS A 365 -13.54 11.40 13.67
C LYS A 365 -14.88 10.80 13.27
N THR A 366 -15.94 11.59 13.37
CA THR A 366 -17.28 11.21 12.94
C THR A 366 -17.81 12.27 11.99
N ILE A 367 -18.24 11.86 10.80
CA ILE A 367 -18.93 12.70 9.83
C ILE A 367 -20.42 12.31 9.87
N ILE A 368 -21.30 13.29 10.03
CA ILE A 368 -22.74 13.05 10.11
C ILE A 368 -23.44 13.88 9.03
N THR A 369 -24.24 13.25 8.17
CA THR A 369 -25.05 13.99 7.19
C THR A 369 -26.49 14.10 7.69
N SER A 370 -27.09 15.30 7.58
CA SER A 370 -28.49 15.52 7.94
C SER A 370 -29.11 16.65 7.15
N ARG A 371 -30.43 16.60 6.97
CA ARG A 371 -31.23 17.72 6.45
C ARG A 371 -31.63 18.70 7.55
N ASP A 372 -31.63 18.25 8.81
CA ASP A 372 -32.01 19.07 9.96
C ASP A 372 -30.77 19.52 10.74
N ARG A 373 -30.54 20.83 10.76
CA ARG A 373 -29.44 21.43 11.51
C ARG A 373 -29.57 21.21 13.02
N LYS A 374 -30.80 21.10 13.54
CA LYS A 374 -31.04 20.85 14.97
C LYS A 374 -30.58 19.46 15.38
N VAL A 375 -30.81 18.45 14.54
CA VAL A 375 -30.34 17.07 14.79
C VAL A 375 -28.82 17.03 14.98
N LEU A 376 -28.06 17.72 14.13
CA LEU A 376 -26.60 17.81 14.25
C LEU A 376 -26.15 18.54 15.52
N LYS A 377 -26.83 19.63 15.89
CA LYS A 377 -26.53 20.38 17.12
C LYS A 377 -26.81 19.54 18.37
N SER A 378 -27.98 18.91 18.43
CA SER A 378 -28.38 18.05 19.55
C SER A 378 -27.52 16.79 19.63
N GLY A 379 -27.05 16.28 18.49
CA GLY A 379 -26.11 15.15 18.40
C GLY A 379 -24.65 15.47 18.71
N GLY A 380 -24.34 16.68 19.20
CA GLY A 380 -22.99 17.03 19.65
C GLY A 380 -21.98 17.33 18.53
N ALA A 381 -22.42 17.80 17.36
CA ALA A 381 -21.50 18.23 16.32
C ALA A 381 -20.64 19.43 16.78
N ASP A 382 -19.31 19.27 16.77
CA ASP A 382 -18.36 20.34 17.09
C ASP A 382 -18.39 21.46 16.05
N THR A 383 -18.58 21.06 14.78
CA THR A 383 -18.69 21.97 13.65
C THR A 383 -19.78 21.49 12.73
N ILE A 384 -20.58 22.43 12.21
CA ILE A 384 -21.59 22.16 11.19
C ILE A 384 -21.21 22.92 9.92
N HIS A 385 -20.93 22.18 8.85
CA HIS A 385 -20.69 22.69 7.51
C HIS A 385 -21.98 22.65 6.70
N GLU A 386 -22.43 23.81 6.22
CA GLU A 386 -23.53 23.90 5.26
C GLU A 386 -23.01 23.55 3.87
N VAL A 387 -23.53 22.46 3.31
CA VAL A 387 -23.22 22.02 1.95
C VAL A 387 -23.97 22.90 0.98
N LYS A 388 -23.22 23.68 0.21
CA LYS A 388 -23.77 24.57 -0.81
C LYS A 388 -24.01 23.80 -2.09
N GLY A 389 -25.09 24.17 -2.79
CA GLY A 389 -25.32 23.73 -4.17
C GLY A 389 -24.18 24.16 -5.09
N LEU A 390 -24.05 23.46 -6.22
CA LEU A 390 -23.10 23.81 -7.27
C LEU A 390 -23.43 25.17 -7.86
N ASN A 391 -22.41 25.93 -8.28
CA ASN A 391 -22.65 27.15 -9.06
C ASN A 391 -23.11 26.78 -10.49
N GLU A 392 -23.54 27.76 -11.28
CA GLU A 392 -24.06 27.51 -12.63
C GLU A 392 -23.06 26.78 -13.53
N ASN A 393 -21.78 27.16 -13.49
CA ASN A 393 -20.74 26.54 -14.32
C ASN A 393 -20.51 25.08 -13.94
N ASP A 394 -20.36 24.80 -12.65
CA ASP A 394 -20.18 23.45 -12.11
C ASP A 394 -21.43 22.58 -12.34
N SER A 395 -22.62 23.18 -12.25
CA SER A 395 -23.89 22.49 -12.54
C SER A 395 -24.00 22.10 -14.01
N LEU A 396 -23.61 23.01 -14.93
CA LEU A 396 -23.56 22.75 -16.36
C LEU A 396 -22.55 21.66 -16.69
N GLN A 397 -21.36 21.72 -16.09
CA GLN A 397 -20.33 20.69 -16.29
C GLN A 397 -20.79 19.33 -15.77
N LEU A 398 -21.43 19.26 -14.60
CA LEU A 398 -22.02 18.02 -14.08
C LEU A 398 -23.13 17.49 -15.00
N PHE A 399 -23.98 18.37 -15.55
CA PHE A 399 -25.02 18.00 -16.49
C PHE A 399 -24.44 17.36 -17.77
N PHE A 400 -23.41 17.98 -18.35
CA PHE A 400 -22.72 17.40 -19.51
C PHE A 400 -22.05 16.06 -19.20
N TYR A 401 -21.51 15.92 -17.98
CA TYR A 401 -20.89 14.67 -17.55
C TYR A 401 -21.89 13.51 -17.38
N LEU A 402 -23.15 13.80 -17.00
CA LEU A 402 -24.17 12.78 -16.71
C LEU A 402 -25.12 12.49 -17.89
N CYS A 403 -25.18 13.36 -18.90
CA CYS A 403 -26.14 13.27 -20.01
C CYS A 403 -25.53 12.91 -21.38
N VAL A 404 -24.25 12.52 -21.40
CA VAL A 404 -23.56 11.91 -22.55
C VAL A 404 -23.21 10.47 -22.18
#